data_AF-A0A7Y0XDI5-F1
#
_entry.id   AF-A0A7Y0XDI5-F1
#
_cell.length_a   1.000
_cell.length_b   1.000
_cell.length_c   1.000
_cell.angle_alpha   90.00
_cell.angle_beta   90.00
_cell.angle_gamma   90.00
#
_symmetry.space_group_name_H-M   'P 1'
#
loop_
_entity.id
_entity.type
_entity.pdbx_description
1 polymer ?
#
loop_
_entity_poly.entity_id
_entity_poly.type
_entity_poly.pdbx_seq_one_letter_code
_entity_poly.pdbx_strand_id
1 'polypeptide(L)' 'PNEKTFPFVESQDKATDVVKEIETSYQRNGVKPLVFFSIVVPEVREMLLEAPAYSYDVLESIVQKVQDDIQMAPKPKLQR' A
#
# COMPACT_ATOMS: atom_id res chain seq x y z
N PRO A 1 -4.76 -12.42 -16.44
CA PRO A 1 -4.20 -11.04 -16.45
C PRO A 1 -3.00 -10.95 -15.50
N ASN A 2 -1.93 -10.26 -15.90
CA ASN A 2 -0.71 -10.09 -15.08
C ASN A 2 -0.81 -8.91 -14.11
N GLU A 3 -1.90 -8.14 -14.17
CA GLU A 3 -2.17 -6.97 -13.33
C GLU A 3 -3.54 -7.10 -12.65
N LYS A 4 -3.66 -6.56 -11.42
CA LYS A 4 -4.89 -6.52 -10.64
C LYS A 4 -4.90 -5.24 -9.80
N THR A 5 -6.03 -4.53 -9.80
CA THR A 5 -6.22 -3.29 -9.04
C THR A 5 -7.27 -3.50 -7.95
N PHE A 6 -6.98 -3.03 -6.75
CA PHE A 6 -7.87 -3.10 -5.59
C PHE A 6 -8.25 -1.69 -5.16
N PRO A 7 -9.45 -1.22 -5.48
CA PRO A 7 -9.90 0.12 -5.09
C PRO A 7 -10.39 0.14 -3.63
N PHE A 8 -10.32 1.31 -2.99
CA PHE A 8 -10.89 1.58 -1.67
C PHE A 8 -10.40 0.65 -0.55
N VAL A 9 -9.11 0.31 -0.55
CA VAL A 9 -8.47 -0.50 0.50
C VAL A 9 -8.19 0.41 1.70
N GLU A 10 -9.21 0.62 2.53
CA GLU A 10 -9.17 1.54 3.67
C GLU A 10 -9.50 0.86 5.01
N SER A 11 -9.85 -0.42 4.98
CA SER A 11 -10.12 -1.24 6.17
C SER A 11 -9.15 -2.40 6.28
N GLN A 12 -8.98 -2.91 7.49
CA GLN A 12 -8.10 -4.06 7.75
C GLN A 12 -8.57 -5.32 7.02
N ASP A 13 -9.89 -5.54 6.93
CA ASP A 13 -10.46 -6.67 6.18
C ASP A 13 -10.05 -6.63 4.69
N LYS A 14 -10.21 -5.47 4.05
CA LYS A 14 -9.80 -5.31 2.64
C LYS A 14 -8.29 -5.45 2.46
N ALA A 15 -7.51 -4.90 3.39
CA ALA A 15 -6.06 -5.03 3.36
C ALA A 15 -5.64 -6.50 3.45
N THR A 16 -6.29 -7.27 4.33
CA THR A 16 -6.07 -8.71 4.50
C THR A 16 -6.34 -9.46 3.20
N ASP A 17 -7.42 -9.13 2.48
CA ASP A 17 -7.72 -9.75 1.19
C ASP A 17 -6.67 -9.43 0.11
N VAL A 18 -6.13 -8.20 0.11
CA VAL A 18 -5.02 -7.83 -0.78
C VAL A 18 -3.74 -8.59 -0.43
N VAL A 19 -3.40 -8.69 0.86
CA VAL A 19 -2.23 -9.44 1.34
C VAL A 19 -2.34 -10.91 0.93
N LYS A 20 -3.51 -11.53 1.08
CA LYS A 20 -3.75 -12.92 0.62
C LYS A 20 -3.54 -13.08 -0.88
N GLU A 21 -3.95 -12.09 -1.70
CA GLU A 21 -3.66 -12.13 -3.15
C GLU A 21 -2.15 -12.07 -3.42
N ILE A 22 -1.44 -11.18 -2.73
CA ILE A 22 0.02 -11.03 -2.84
C ILE A 22 0.71 -12.35 -2.50
N GLU A 23 0.34 -12.97 -1.38
CA GLU A 23 0.87 -14.25 -0.94
C GLU A 23 0.56 -15.36 -1.94
N THR A 24 -0.68 -15.44 -2.43
CA THR A 24 -1.09 -16.44 -3.43
C THR A 24 -0.30 -16.27 -4.72
N SER A 25 -0.06 -15.04 -5.16
CA SER A 25 0.78 -14.74 -6.33
C SER A 25 2.22 -15.20 -6.12
N TYR A 26 2.80 -14.88 -4.95
CA TYR A 26 4.15 -15.29 -4.62
C TYR A 26 4.29 -16.82 -4.54
N GLN A 27 3.37 -17.51 -3.87
CA GLN A 27 3.38 -18.97 -3.73
C GLN A 27 3.25 -19.69 -5.08
N ARG A 28 2.41 -19.16 -5.98
CA ARG A 28 2.19 -19.75 -7.31
C ARG A 28 3.39 -19.59 -8.24
N ASN A 29 4.08 -18.45 -8.15
CA ASN A 29 5.10 -18.07 -9.14
C ASN A 29 6.53 -18.24 -8.60
N GLY A 30 6.72 -18.29 -7.28
CA GLY A 30 8.02 -18.21 -6.61
C GLY A 30 8.71 -16.84 -6.71
N VAL A 31 8.03 -15.82 -7.26
CA VAL A 31 8.58 -14.48 -7.53
C VAL A 31 7.73 -13.44 -6.83
N LYS A 32 8.38 -12.54 -6.07
CA LYS A 32 7.69 -11.46 -5.35
C LYS A 32 6.96 -10.54 -6.34
N PRO A 33 5.64 -10.32 -6.20
CA PRO A 33 4.91 -9.39 -7.05
C PRO A 33 5.34 -7.94 -6.78
N LEU A 34 5.18 -7.09 -7.78
CA LEU A 34 5.32 -5.63 -7.64
C LEU A 34 3.97 -5.07 -7.17
N VAL A 35 3.97 -4.32 -6.07
CA VAL A 35 2.75 -3.75 -5.50
C VAL A 35 2.93 -2.25 -5.39
N PHE A 36 2.17 -1.52 -6.19
CA PHE A 36 2.12 -0.05 -6.16
C PHE A 36 0.87 0.37 -5.40
N PHE A 37 1.02 1.25 -4.40
CA PHE A 37 -0.12 1.68 -3.61
C PHE A 37 0.00 3.13 -3.15
N SER A 38 -1.16 3.72 -2.86
CA SER A 38 -1.34 5.09 -2.36
C SER A 38 -2.22 5.08 -1.11
N ILE A 39 -1.76 4.38 -0.06
CA ILE A 39 -2.51 4.21 1.19
C ILE A 39 -2.12 5.30 2.17
N VAL A 40 -3.12 5.98 2.72
CA VAL A 40 -2.94 7.00 3.77
C VAL A 40 -3.20 6.47 5.18
N VAL A 41 -3.94 5.35 5.33
CA VAL A 41 -4.23 4.74 6.64
C VAL A 41 -2.99 3.97 7.11
N PRO A 42 -2.34 4.37 8.22
CA PRO A 42 -1.06 3.79 8.64
C PRO A 42 -1.10 2.27 8.83
N GLU A 43 -2.15 1.75 9.48
CA GLU A 43 -2.32 0.32 9.73
C GLU A 43 -2.44 -0.49 8.43
N VAL A 44 -3.21 0.02 7.47
CA VAL A 44 -3.36 -0.62 6.15
C VAL A 44 -2.04 -0.59 5.38
N ARG A 45 -1.31 0.53 5.46
CA ARG A 45 0.01 0.68 4.84
C ARG A 45 0.99 -0.34 5.40
N GLU A 46 1.07 -0.46 6.72
CA GLU A 46 1.98 -1.39 7.40
C GLU A 46 1.74 -2.84 6.97
N MET A 47 0.48 -3.29 6.94
CA MET A 47 0.14 -4.63 6.44
C MET A 47 0.61 -4.89 5.00
N LEU A 48 0.52 -3.90 4.11
CA LEU A 48 1.00 -4.04 2.73
C LEU A 48 2.53 -4.02 2.63
N LEU A 49 3.21 -3.31 3.53
CA LEU A 49 4.67 -3.29 3.60
C LEU A 49 5.27 -4.61 4.12
N GLU A 50 4.55 -5.31 5.00
CA GLU A 50 4.96 -6.61 5.55
C GLU A 50 4.71 -7.80 4.59
N ALA A 51 3.86 -7.62 3.58
CA ALA A 51 3.54 -8.66 2.62
C ALA A 51 4.77 -9.09 1.78
N PRO A 52 4.82 -10.32 1.24
CA PRO A 52 5.95 -10.82 0.45
C PRO A 52 5.99 -10.24 -0.97
N ALA A 53 6.11 -8.92 -1.09
CA ALA A 53 6.12 -8.16 -2.32
C ALA A 53 7.31 -7.19 -2.40
N TYR A 54 7.53 -6.62 -3.59
CA TYR A 54 8.23 -5.35 -3.71
C TYR A 54 7.22 -4.22 -3.64
N SER A 55 7.24 -3.51 -2.52
CA SER A 55 6.26 -2.49 -2.17
C SER A 55 6.73 -1.10 -2.59
N TYR A 56 5.88 -0.41 -3.36
CA TYR A 56 6.12 0.94 -3.86
C TYR A 56 5.03 1.88 -3.36
N ASP A 57 5.30 2.54 -2.23
CA ASP A 57 4.45 3.60 -1.68
C ASP A 57 4.66 4.88 -2.51
N VAL A 58 3.70 5.19 -3.38
CA VAL A 58 3.82 6.34 -4.27
C VAL A 58 3.62 7.67 -3.54
N LEU A 59 3.00 7.64 -2.34
CA LEU A 59 2.72 8.84 -1.57
C LEU A 59 3.89 9.23 -0.67
N GLU A 60 4.66 8.28 -0.15
CA GLU A 60 5.73 8.53 0.83
C GLU A 60 6.67 9.67 0.39
N SER A 61 7.20 9.60 -0.82
CA SER A 61 8.14 10.62 -1.32
C SER A 61 7.52 12.00 -1.49
N ILE A 62 6.22 12.07 -1.81
CA ILE A 62 5.48 13.32 -1.99
C ILE A 62 5.14 13.91 -0.61
N VAL A 63 4.67 13.06 0.30
CA VAL A 63 4.32 13.43 1.68
C VAL A 63 5.54 14.00 2.40
N GLN A 64 6.70 13.35 2.28
CA GLN A 64 7.94 13.84 2.91
C GLN A 64 8.36 15.21 2.37
N LYS A 65 8.36 15.40 1.04
CA LYS A 65 8.70 16.69 0.42
C LYS A 65 7.77 17.81 0.88
N VAL A 66 6.46 17.56 0.87
CA VAL A 66 5.47 18.56 1.30
C VAL A 66 5.64 18.89 2.78
N GLN A 67 5.87 17.88 3.62
CA GLN A 67 6.15 18.07 5.05
C GLN A 67 7.38 18.97 5.27
N ASP A 68 8.46 18.71 4.52
CA ASP A 68 9.70 19.48 4.61
C ASP A 68 9.50 20.93 4.13
N ASP A 69 8.75 21.14 3.06
CA ASP A 69 8.48 22.47 2.50
C ASP A 69 7.63 23.35 3.44
N ILE A 70 6.59 22.78 4.06
CA ILE A 70 5.63 23.55 4.88
C ILE A 70 5.90 23.44 6.39
N GLN A 71 6.86 22.61 6.80
CA GLN A 71 7.21 22.34 8.20
C GLN A 71 6.01 21.87 9.04
N MET A 72 5.10 21.07 8.45
CA MET A 72 3.93 20.53 9.13
C MET A 72 3.83 19.02 8.94
N ALA A 73 3.51 18.31 10.03
CA ALA A 73 3.28 16.87 9.98
C ALA A 73 2.03 16.53 9.14
N PRO A 74 2.09 15.46 8.32
CA PRO A 74 0.96 15.01 7.52
C PRO A 74 -0.17 14.54 8.42
N LYS A 75 -1.39 14.87 8.02
CA LYS A 75 -2.61 14.38 8.66
C LYS A 75 -3.33 13.45 7.68
N PRO A 76 -3.24 12.12 7.87
CA PRO A 76 -3.99 11.18 7.07
C PRO A 76 -5.47 11.53 7.05
N LYS A 77 -6.05 11.64 5.86
CA LYS A 77 -7.49 11.83 5.67
C LYS A 77 -7.99 10.93 4.56
N LEU A 78 -8.99 10.12 4.88
CA LEU A 78 -9.79 9.43 3.89
C LEU A 78 -10.72 10.48 3.25
N GLN A 79 -10.56 10.72 1.94
CA GLN A 79 -11.56 11.48 1.20
C GLN A 79 -12.65 10.50 0.76
N ARG A 80 -13.89 10.76 1.18
CA ARG A 80 -15.09 10.09 0.71
C ARG A 80 -15.78 10.98 -0.30
#